data_AF-A0A942E3U2-F1
#
_entry.id   AF-A0A942E3U2-F1
#
_cell.length_a   1.000
_cell.length_b   1.000
_cell.length_c   1.000
_cell.angle_alpha   90.00
_cell.angle_beta   90.00
_cell.angle_gamma   90.00
#
_symmetry.space_group_name_H-M   'P 1'
#
loop_
_entity.id
_entity.type
_entity.pdbx_description
1 polymer ?
#
loop_
_entity_poly.entity_id
_entity_poly.type
_entity_poly.pdbx_seq_one_letter_code
_entity_poly.pdbx_strand_id
1 'polypeptide(L)'
;MKSVDTIARVRRAFYVQGWSLKRISRELHVSRNTVRRILRSGETSFSYERERQPQPKIGPWQVQLDALLDGNDAKQKRERLTLIRIYEELRALGYEGSYDAI
;
A
#
# COMPACT_ATOMS: atom_id res chain seq x y z
N MET A 1 2.17 -2.21 -9.98
CA MET A 1 3.27 -3.13 -9.62
C MET A 1 3.64 -3.97 -10.85
N LYS A 2 4.90 -4.29 -11.12
CA LYS A 2 5.25 -5.27 -12.18
C LYS A 2 5.33 -6.65 -11.52
N SER A 3 4.66 -7.64 -12.10
CA SER A 3 4.65 -9.00 -11.56
C SER A 3 6.05 -9.61 -11.59
N VAL A 4 6.31 -10.53 -10.66
CA VAL A 4 7.56 -11.33 -10.61
C VAL A 4 7.82 -12.02 -11.96
N ASP A 5 6.76 -12.49 -12.63
CA ASP A 5 6.83 -13.06 -13.99
C ASP A 5 7.45 -12.10 -15.02
N THR A 6 7.01 -10.84 -15.02
CA THR A 6 7.54 -9.83 -15.96
C THR A 6 9.04 -9.61 -15.74
N ILE A 7 9.48 -9.59 -14.48
CA ILE A 7 10.87 -9.40 -14.09
C ILE A 7 11.71 -10.60 -14.56
N ALA A 8 11.23 -11.83 -14.35
CA ALA A 8 11.90 -13.05 -14.79
C ALA A 8 12.06 -13.11 -16.32
N ARG A 9 11.00 -12.75 -17.06
CA ARG A 9 11.02 -12.71 -18.54
C ARG A 9 12.05 -11.70 -19.07
N VAL A 10 12.10 -10.50 -18.48
CA VAL A 10 13.09 -9.48 -18.85
C VAL A 10 14.52 -9.97 -18.60
N ARG A 11 14.78 -10.59 -17.45
CA ARG A 11 16.11 -11.12 -17.11
C ARG A 11 16.55 -12.24 -18.04
N ARG A 12 15.66 -13.21 -18.30
CA ARG A 12 15.95 -14.30 -19.23
C ARG A 12 16.24 -13.78 -20.63
N ALA A 13 15.44 -12.82 -21.12
CA ALA A 13 15.66 -12.21 -22.43
C ALA A 13 17.02 -11.51 -22.53
N PHE A 14 17.48 -10.85 -21.45
CA PHE A 14 18.77 -10.17 -21.45
C PHE A 14 19.96 -11.12 -21.25
N TYR A 15 19.98 -11.90 -20.15
CA TYR A 15 21.13 -12.70 -19.75
C TYR A 15 21.26 -14.04 -20.48
N VAL A 16 20.13 -14.66 -20.86
CA VAL A 16 20.14 -15.98 -21.52
C VAL A 16 20.02 -15.83 -23.04
N GLN A 17 19.11 -14.98 -23.51
CA GLN A 17 18.85 -14.82 -24.95
C GLN A 17 19.69 -13.72 -25.61
N GLY A 18 20.43 -12.91 -24.83
CA GLY A 18 21.28 -11.84 -25.36
C GLY A 18 20.53 -10.69 -26.04
N TRP A 19 19.24 -10.49 -25.75
CA TRP A 19 18.44 -9.47 -26.42
C TRP A 19 18.84 -8.06 -25.99
N SER A 20 18.85 -7.13 -26.95
CA SER A 20 19.05 -5.71 -26.65
C SER A 20 17.87 -5.13 -25.87
N LEU A 21 18.12 -4.09 -25.06
CA LEU A 21 17.06 -3.36 -24.34
C LEU A 21 15.94 -2.86 -25.26
N LYS A 22 16.27 -2.49 -26.52
CA LYS A 22 15.27 -2.05 -27.53
C LYS A 22 14.33 -3.18 -27.90
N ARG A 23 14.87 -4.39 -28.12
CA ARG A 23 14.10 -5.58 -28.46
C ARG A 23 13.22 -6.00 -27.29
N ILE A 24 13.81 -6.15 -26.10
CA ILE A 24 13.07 -6.50 -24.86
C ILE A 24 11.90 -5.55 -24.63
N SER A 25 12.12 -4.25 -24.82
CA SER A 25 11.06 -3.25 -24.63
C SER A 25 9.90 -3.41 -25.61
N ARG A 26 10.18 -3.76 -26.86
CA ARG A 26 9.17 -3.98 -27.91
C ARG A 26 8.43 -5.30 -27.71
N GLU A 27 9.16 -6.39 -27.50
CA GLU A 27 8.60 -7.75 -27.42
C GLU A 27 7.85 -8.02 -26.12
N LEU A 28 8.31 -7.45 -24.99
CA LEU A 28 7.67 -7.66 -23.69
C LEU A 28 6.71 -6.51 -23.30
N HIS A 29 6.57 -5.49 -24.15
CA HIS A 29 5.79 -4.27 -23.87
C HIS A 29 6.15 -3.63 -22.52
N VAL A 30 7.43 -3.68 -22.15
CA VAL A 30 7.98 -3.07 -20.94
C VAL A 30 8.75 -1.80 -21.32
N SER A 31 8.50 -0.69 -20.64
CA SER A 31 9.23 0.55 -20.94
C SER A 31 10.74 0.37 -20.75
N ARG A 32 11.56 0.99 -21.60
CA ARG A 32 13.03 0.88 -21.50
C ARG A 32 13.57 1.27 -20.12
N ASN A 33 12.93 2.23 -19.45
CA ASN A 33 13.30 2.62 -18.08
C ASN A 33 13.02 1.50 -17.08
N THR A 34 11.92 0.77 -17.23
CA THR A 34 11.60 -0.39 -16.38
C THR A 34 12.55 -1.55 -16.66
N VAL A 35 12.88 -1.84 -17.93
CA VAL A 35 13.89 -2.86 -18.28
C VAL A 35 15.24 -2.52 -17.64
N ARG A 36 15.68 -1.26 -17.76
CA ARG A 36 16.92 -0.78 -17.15
C ARG A 36 16.88 -0.88 -15.63
N ARG A 37 15.75 -0.54 -14.99
CA ARG A 37 15.57 -0.69 -13.54
C ARG A 37 15.69 -2.15 -13.13
N ILE A 38 15.00 -3.08 -13.81
CA ILE A 38 15.06 -4.54 -13.56
C ILE A 38 16.49 -5.08 -13.63
N LEU A 39 17.24 -4.66 -14.64
CA LEU A 39 18.61 -5.15 -14.86
C LEU A 39 19.62 -4.53 -13.88
N ARG A 40 19.38 -3.32 -13.39
CA ARG A 40 20.26 -2.64 -12.43
C ARG A 40 20.02 -3.03 -10.98
N SER A 41 18.77 -3.17 -10.55
CA SER A 41 18.45 -3.35 -9.14
C SER A 41 18.73 -4.76 -8.62
N GLY A 42 18.73 -5.78 -9.47
CA GLY A 42 18.87 -7.16 -8.99
C GLY A 42 17.67 -7.67 -8.19
N GLU A 43 16.62 -6.87 -8.01
CA GLU A 43 15.37 -7.22 -7.31
C GLU A 43 14.43 -8.14 -8.11
N THR A 44 13.89 -9.16 -7.44
CA THR A 44 12.92 -10.12 -7.99
C THR A 44 11.47 -9.64 -7.93
N SER A 45 11.21 -8.57 -7.17
CA SER A 45 9.91 -7.90 -7.06
C SER A 45 10.12 -6.42 -6.77
N PHE A 46 9.29 -5.55 -7.35
CA PHE A 46 9.20 -4.16 -6.93
C PHE A 46 7.95 -4.00 -6.07
N SER A 47 8.11 -3.72 -4.78
CA SER A 47 7.01 -3.20 -3.95
C SER A 47 6.85 -1.71 -4.23
N TYR A 48 5.61 -1.22 -4.13
CA TYR A 48 5.38 0.22 -4.02
C TYR A 48 5.15 0.51 -2.54
N GLU A 49 6.13 1.15 -1.92
CA GLU A 49 6.03 1.65 -0.56
C GLU A 49 5.90 3.16 -0.61
N ARG A 50 4.84 3.69 -0.01
CA ARG A 50 4.71 5.12 0.25
C ARG A 50 5.41 5.40 1.56
N GLU A 51 6.41 6.27 1.54
CA GLU A 51 7.07 6.76 2.76
C GLU A 51 6.06 7.46 3.69
N ARG A 52 5.08 8.17 3.12
CA ARG A 52 4.02 8.85 3.88
C ARG A 52 2.67 8.71 3.20
N GLN A 53 1.70 8.16 3.92
CA GLN A 53 0.30 8.15 3.51
C GLN A 53 -0.40 9.39 4.09
N PRO A 54 -0.94 10.31 3.28
CA PRO A 54 -1.68 11.46 3.79
C PRO A 54 -3.00 10.99 4.43
N GLN A 55 -3.26 11.43 5.65
CA GLN A 55 -4.48 11.16 6.41
C GLN A 55 -5.20 12.49 6.71
N PRO A 56 -5.76 13.18 5.71
CA PRO A 56 -6.21 14.56 5.85
C PRO A 56 -7.42 14.72 6.80
N LYS A 57 -8.30 13.72 6.85
CA LYS A 57 -9.49 13.74 7.70
C LYS A 57 -9.27 13.06 9.04
N ILE A 58 -8.75 11.83 9.05
CA ILE A 58 -8.58 11.06 10.30
C ILE A 58 -7.28 11.40 11.05
N GLY A 59 -6.24 11.87 10.37
CA GLY A 59 -4.94 12.16 11.00
C GLY A 59 -5.02 13.11 12.20
N PRO A 60 -5.78 14.21 12.15
CA PRO A 60 -5.98 15.09 13.31
C PRO A 60 -6.74 14.45 14.49
N TRP A 61 -7.44 13.34 14.26
CA TRP A 61 -8.27 12.63 15.23
C TRP A 61 -7.65 11.31 15.71
N GLN A 62 -6.44 10.99 15.24
CA GLN A 62 -5.78 9.71 15.49
C GLN A 62 -5.66 9.43 17.00
N VAL A 63 -5.27 10.44 17.77
CA VAL A 63 -5.12 10.33 19.24
C VAL A 63 -6.45 10.00 19.92
N GLN A 64 -7.54 10.65 19.51
CA GLN A 64 -8.87 10.42 20.07
C GLN A 64 -9.41 9.04 19.66
N LEU A 65 -9.18 8.64 18.40
CA LEU A 65 -9.57 7.33 17.91
C LEU A 65 -8.82 6.22 18.66
N ASP A 66 -7.51 6.35 18.82
CA ASP A 66 -6.67 5.40 19.55
C ASP A 66 -7.16 5.26 21.00
N ALA A 67 -7.44 6.38 21.68
CA ALA A 67 -7.97 6.36 23.04
C ALA A 67 -9.35 5.66 23.14
N LEU A 68 -10.24 5.87 22.18
CA LEU A 68 -11.54 5.19 22.13
C LEU A 68 -11.39 3.69 21.87
N LEU A 69 -10.49 3.29 20.97
CA LEU A 69 -10.21 1.89 20.63
C LEU A 69 -9.57 1.15 21.81
N ASP A 70 -8.54 1.73 22.41
CA ASP A 70 -7.83 1.15 23.56
C ASP A 70 -8.76 1.02 24.78
N GLY A 71 -9.54 2.07 25.06
CA GLY A 71 -10.56 2.05 26.11
C GLY A 71 -11.66 1.02 25.85
N ASN A 72 -11.96 0.74 24.57
CA ASN A 72 -12.93 -0.29 24.20
C ASN A 72 -12.35 -1.70 24.34
N ASP A 73 -11.10 -1.93 23.94
CA ASP A 73 -10.46 -3.25 24.05
C ASP A 73 -10.22 -3.66 25.51
N ALA A 74 -9.97 -2.69 26.40
CA ALA A 74 -9.86 -2.94 27.84
C ALA A 74 -11.16 -3.46 28.50
N LYS A 75 -12.33 -3.28 27.87
CA LYS A 75 -13.61 -3.73 28.41
C LYS A 75 -13.85 -5.22 28.18
N GLN A 76 -14.70 -5.81 29.03
CA GLN A 76 -15.18 -7.18 28.80
C GLN A 76 -15.90 -7.27 27.46
N LYS A 77 -15.81 -8.42 26.79
CA LYS A 77 -16.37 -8.62 25.44
C LYS A 77 -17.84 -8.17 25.29
N ARG A 78 -18.65 -8.32 26.33
CA ARG A 78 -20.08 -7.93 26.37
C ARG A 78 -20.32 -6.40 26.47
N GLU A 79 -19.31 -5.64 26.88
CA GLU A 79 -19.35 -4.18 27.08
C GLU A 79 -18.62 -3.42 25.97
N ARG A 80 -17.99 -4.15 25.04
CA ARG A 80 -17.28 -3.55 23.91
C ARG A 80 -18.28 -2.96 22.93
N LEU A 81 -18.05 -1.71 22.54
CA LEU A 81 -18.72 -1.01 21.47
C LEU A 81 -18.37 -1.63 20.12
N THR A 82 -19.32 -1.55 19.19
CA THR A 82 -19.07 -1.80 17.77
C THR A 82 -18.32 -0.61 17.17
N LEU A 83 -17.64 -0.82 16.04
CA LEU A 83 -16.97 0.27 15.31
C LEU A 83 -17.94 1.39 14.94
N ILE A 84 -19.22 1.07 14.63
CA ILE A 84 -20.25 2.08 14.33
C ILE A 84 -20.45 3.01 15.53
N ARG A 85 -20.48 2.48 16.75
CA ARG A 85 -20.61 3.29 17.97
C ARG A 85 -19.35 4.13 18.22
N ILE A 86 -18.17 3.56 18.02
CA ILE A 86 -16.90 4.33 18.13
C ILE A 86 -16.89 5.48 17.12
N TYR A 87 -17.35 5.26 15.89
CA TYR A 87 -17.51 6.30 14.89
C TYR A 87 -18.51 7.39 15.32
N GLU A 88 -19.66 7.02 15.89
CA GLU A 88 -20.63 7.98 16.41
C GLU A 88 -20.07 8.82 17.56
N GLU A 89 -19.29 8.22 18.47
CA GLU A 89 -18.58 8.95 19.53
C GLU A 89 -17.57 9.94 18.94
N LEU A 90 -16.78 9.51 17.94
CA LEU A 90 -15.83 10.39 17.26
C LEU A 90 -16.55 11.53 16.49
N ARG A 91 -17.69 11.22 15.85
CA ARG A 91 -18.59 12.21 15.21
C ARG A 91 -19.11 13.23 16.21
N ALA A 92 -19.51 12.80 17.41
CA ALA A 92 -20.00 13.67 18.46
C ALA A 92 -18.93 14.67 18.95
N LEU A 93 -17.65 14.29 18.88
CA LEU A 93 -16.52 15.18 19.17
C LEU A 93 -16.25 16.19 18.03
N GLY A 94 -16.86 16.03 16.85
CA GLY A 94 -16.73 16.94 15.70
C GLY A 94 -16.03 16.32 14.49
N TYR A 95 -15.81 15.00 14.45
CA TYR A 95 -15.24 14.34 13.28
C TYR A 95 -16.15 14.46 12.06
N GLU A 96 -15.59 14.77 10.89
CA GLU A 96 -16.34 14.94 9.64
C GLU A 96 -15.97 13.93 8.54
N GLY A 97 -15.14 12.93 8.86
CA GLY A 97 -14.76 11.90 7.91
C GLY A 97 -15.77 10.75 7.82
N SER A 98 -15.46 9.79 6.95
CA SER A 98 -16.29 8.60 6.73
C SER A 98 -16.06 7.55 7.81
N TYR A 99 -17.07 6.72 8.03
CA TYR A 99 -16.97 5.48 8.81
C TYR A 99 -15.83 4.58 8.30
N ASP A 100 -15.61 4.49 6.98
CA ASP A 100 -14.57 3.63 6.39
C ASP A 100 -13.12 4.01 6.76
N ALA A 101 -12.94 5.18 7.37
CA ALA A 101 -11.62 5.63 7.84
C ALA A 101 -11.34 5.28 9.31
N ILE A 102 -12.29 4.59 9.98
CA ILE A 102 -12.23 4.11 11.36
C ILE A 102 -12.15 2.58 11.35
#